data_AF-T1C969-F1
#
_entry.id   AF-T1C969-F1
#
_cell.length_a   1.000
_cell.length_b   1.000
_cell.length_c   1.000
_cell.angle_alpha   90.00
_cell.angle_beta   90.00
_cell.angle_gamma   90.00
#
_symmetry.space_group_name_H-M   'P 1'
#
loop_
_entity.id
_entity.type
_entity.pdbx_description
1 polymer ?
#
loop_
_entity_poly.entity_id
_entity_poly.type
_entity_poly.pdbx_seq_one_letter_code
_entity_poly.pdbx_strand_id
1 'polypeptide(L)' 'MVVFPVEDESRWTDSKGRVLPDAFLVPRGTTARQLAYRVHTDLGEGFLKAVDARRKRTLGADHPLEPGDVIRVVSHR' A
#
# COMPACT_ATOMS: atom_id res chain seq x y z
N MET A 1 -11.05 8.50 1.12
CA MET A 1 -9.69 9.02 1.37
C MET A 1 -8.76 8.49 0.31
N VAL A 2 -7.72 9.24 -0.04
CA VAL A 2 -6.76 8.85 -1.08
C VAL A 2 -5.57 8.15 -0.43
N VAL A 3 -5.12 7.05 -1.00
CA VAL A 3 -3.90 6.33 -0.61
C VAL A 3 -3.08 6.01 -1.85
N PHE A 4 -1.76 5.94 -1.69
CA PHE A 4 -0.83 5.79 -2.82
C PHE A 4 -0.04 4.48 -2.68
N PRO A 5 -0.41 3.42 -3.41
CA PRO A 5 0.39 2.22 -3.43
C PRO A 5 1.68 2.44 -4.23
N VAL A 6 2.79 1.92 -3.71
CA VAL A 6 4.11 1.97 -4.35
C VAL A 6 4.81 0.61 -4.22
N GLU A 7 5.76 0.32 -5.11
CA GLU A 7 6.59 -0.88 -4.98
C GLU A 7 7.87 -0.61 -4.18
N ASP A 8 8.42 0.60 -4.28
CA ASP A 8 9.61 1.05 -3.54
C ASP A 8 9.20 2.11 -2.49
N GLU A 9 9.38 1.80 -1.21
CA GLU A 9 9.08 2.68 -0.08
C GLU A 9 10.12 3.78 0.15
N SER A 10 11.32 3.64 -0.41
CA SER A 10 12.39 4.65 -0.29
C SER A 10 12.28 5.72 -1.37
N ARG A 11 11.92 5.31 -2.58
CA ARG A 11 11.80 6.20 -3.75
C ARG A 11 10.36 6.61 -4.07
N TRP A 12 9.38 5.91 -3.48
CA TRP A 12 7.96 6.06 -3.76
C TRP A 12 7.64 5.81 -5.24
N THR A 13 8.32 4.85 -5.83
CA THR A 13 8.22 4.52 -7.25
C THR A 13 7.61 3.14 -7.49
N ASP A 14 7.12 2.92 -8.71
CA ASP A 14 6.90 1.58 -9.25
C ASP A 14 8.18 0.98 -9.87
N SER A 15 8.05 -0.25 -10.38
CA SER A 15 9.03 -0.97 -11.21
C SER A 15 9.53 -0.19 -12.44
N LYS A 16 8.82 0.85 -12.89
CA LYS A 16 9.22 1.70 -14.02
C LYS A 16 9.88 3.00 -13.58
N GLY A 17 10.07 3.22 -12.28
CA GLY A 17 10.65 4.44 -11.73
C GLY A 17 9.70 5.64 -11.73
N ARG A 18 8.39 5.43 -11.94
CA ARG A 18 7.38 6.50 -11.87
C ARG A 18 7.07 6.82 -10.42
N VAL A 19 7.24 8.08 -10.02
CA VAL A 19 6.98 8.53 -8.64
C VAL A 19 5.48 8.67 -8.42
N LEU A 20 4.97 8.04 -7.34
CA LEU A 20 3.54 8.00 -6.97
C LEU A 20 2.66 7.65 -8.19
N PRO A 21 2.84 6.44 -8.75
CA PRO A 21 2.25 6.05 -10.03
C PRO A 21 0.72 6.04 -10.00
N ASP A 22 0.14 5.64 -8.86
CA ASP A 22 -1.29 5.37 -8.70
C ASP A 22 -1.82 6.02 -7.41
N ALA A 23 -3.09 6.42 -7.46
CA ALA A 23 -3.82 7.00 -6.34
C ALA A 23 -5.19 6.31 -6.21
N PHE A 24 -5.40 5.58 -5.12
CA PHE A 24 -6.65 4.86 -4.87
C PHE A 24 -7.56 5.66 -3.94
N LEU A 25 -8.81 5.86 -4.36
CA LEU A 25 -9.86 6.39 -3.51
C LEU A 25 -10.53 5.24 -2.77
N VAL A 26 -10.33 5.18 -1.46
CA VAL A 26 -10.87 4.13 -0.58
C VAL A 26 -11.77 4.71 0.52
N PRO A 27 -12.74 3.94 1.05
CA PRO A 27 -13.49 4.34 2.23
C PRO A 27 -12.58 4.63 3.44
N ARG A 28 -13.08 5.42 4.40
CA ARG A 28 -12.38 5.58 5.69
C ARG A 28 -12.40 4.26 6.44
N GLY A 29 -11.28 3.94 7.11
CA GLY A 29 -11.12 2.68 7.84
C GLY A 29 -10.73 1.49 6.97
N THR A 30 -10.48 1.69 5.66
CA THR A 30 -9.89 0.64 4.81
C THR A 30 -8.54 0.22 5.37
N THR A 31 -8.33 -1.09 5.47
CA THR A 31 -7.10 -1.65 6.04
C THR A 31 -6.02 -1.88 4.99
N ALA A 32 -4.78 -2.08 5.42
CA ALA A 32 -3.66 -2.38 4.54
C ALA A 32 -3.90 -3.61 3.65
N ARG A 33 -4.51 -4.67 4.19
CA ARG A 33 -4.85 -5.88 3.40
C ARG A 33 -5.95 -5.61 2.38
N GLN A 34 -6.97 -4.83 2.75
CA GLN A 34 -8.02 -4.44 1.81
C GLN A 34 -7.47 -3.59 0.65
N LEU A 35 -6.49 -2.71 0.92
CA LEU A 35 -5.78 -2.00 -0.13
C LEU A 35 -5.02 -2.97 -1.05
N ALA A 36 -4.35 -3.99 -0.49
CA ALA A 36 -3.67 -4.99 -1.31
C ALA A 36 -4.63 -5.69 -2.30
N TYR A 37 -5.83 -6.09 -1.84
CA TYR A 37 -6.87 -6.63 -2.73
C TYR A 37 -7.36 -5.64 -3.80
N ARG A 38 -7.33 -4.33 -3.52
CA ARG A 38 -7.69 -3.30 -4.51
C ARG A 38 -6.63 -3.11 -5.58
N VAL A 39 -5.35 -3.31 -5.24
CA VAL A 39 -4.24 -3.25 -6.20
C VAL A 39 -4.26 -4.50 -7.08
N HIS A 40 -4.24 -5.69 -6.45
CA HIS A 40 -4.34 -6.96 -7.16
C HIS A 40 -4.77 -8.08 -6.19
N THR A 41 -5.65 -8.99 -6.63
CA THR A 41 -6.12 -10.10 -5.79
C THR A 41 -4.97 -10.95 -5.27
N ASP A 42 -3.95 -11.22 -6.09
CA ASP A 42 -2.76 -11.98 -5.69
C ASP A 42 -1.95 -11.31 -4.54
N LEU A 43 -1.92 -9.98 -4.49
CA LEU A 43 -1.27 -9.24 -3.41
C LEU A 43 -2.07 -9.34 -2.11
N GLY A 44 -3.40 -9.37 -2.20
CA GLY A 44 -4.29 -9.55 -1.06
C GLY A 44 -4.27 -10.96 -0.48
N GLU A 45 -4.26 -11.99 -1.34
CA GLU A 45 -4.12 -13.40 -0.96
C GLU A 45 -2.74 -13.67 -0.36
N GLY A 46 -1.69 -13.11 -0.96
CA GLY A 46 -0.33 -13.31 -0.51
C GLY A 46 0.18 -12.30 0.52
N PHE A 47 -0.69 -11.45 1.06
CA PHE A 47 -0.32 -10.36 1.95
C PHE A 47 0.49 -10.86 3.16
N LEU A 48 1.73 -10.36 3.30
CA LEU A 48 2.57 -10.60 4.46
C LEU A 48 2.54 -9.40 5.41
N LYS A 49 2.78 -8.21 4.87
CA LYS A 49 2.82 -6.96 5.61
C LYS A 49 2.68 -5.78 4.65
N ALA A 50 2.36 -4.63 5.20
CA ALA A 50 2.47 -3.38 4.49
C ALA A 50 3.54 -2.49 5.15
N VAL A 51 4.08 -1.54 4.41
CA VAL A 51 5.02 -0.55 4.91
C VAL A 51 4.48 0.83 4.56
N ASP A 52 4.29 1.66 5.58
CA ASP A 52 4.04 3.09 5.42
C ASP A 52 5.37 3.74 5.04
N ALA A 53 5.50 4.11 3.77
CA ALA A 53 6.70 4.70 3.20
C ALA A 53 6.97 6.13 3.69
N ARG A 54 5.93 6.85 4.16
CA ARG A 54 6.10 8.19 4.73
C ARG A 54 6.71 8.14 6.12
N ARG A 55 6.22 7.22 6.95
CA ARG A 55 6.64 7.07 8.35
C ARG A 55 7.70 6.00 8.55
N LYS A 56 8.06 5.27 7.49
CA LYS A 56 9.02 4.15 7.48
C LYS A 56 8.71 3.11 8.55
N ARG A 57 7.43 2.77 8.72
CA ARG A 57 6.96 1.78 9.70
C ARG A 57 6.25 0.62 9.02
N THR A 58 6.35 -0.55 9.61
CA THR A 58 5.58 -1.73 9.16
C THR A 58 4.16 -1.66 9.72
N LEU A 59 3.18 -1.96 8.87
CA LEU A 59 1.76 -2.03 9.19
C LEU A 59 1.28 -3.49 9.10
N GLY A 60 0.47 -3.88 10.07
CA GLY A 60 -0.26 -5.15 10.04
C GLY A 60 -1.44 -5.14 9.07
N ALA A 61 -1.98 -6.31 8.77
CA ALA A 61 -3.09 -6.50 7.83
C ALA A 61 -4.33 -5.65 8.18
N ASP A 62 -4.66 -5.59 9.47
CA ASP A 62 -5.86 -4.91 9.99
C ASP A 62 -5.61 -3.45 10.35
N HIS A 63 -4.41 -2.93 10.11
CA HIS A 63 -4.13 -1.52 10.40
C HIS A 63 -4.95 -0.63 9.47
N PRO A 64 -5.78 0.28 10.01
CA PRO A 64 -6.54 1.22 9.20
C PRO A 64 -5.61 2.26 8.58
N LEU A 65 -5.79 2.52 7.29
CA LEU A 65 -4.99 3.50 6.57
C LEU A 65 -5.46 4.93 6.88
N GLU A 66 -4.54 5.88 6.76
CA GLU A 66 -4.82 7.31 6.87
C GLU A 66 -4.79 8.03 5.51
N PRO A 67 -5.50 9.16 5.37
CA PRO A 67 -5.51 9.93 4.14
C PRO A 67 -4.09 10.40 3.74
N GLY A 68 -3.69 10.11 2.50
CA GLY A 68 -2.38 10.47 1.98
C GLY A 68 -1.25 9.53 2.42
N ASP A 69 -1.59 8.34 2.94
CA ASP A 69 -0.59 7.31 3.20
C ASP A 69 -0.01 6.77 1.88
N VAL A 70 1.30 6.55 1.89
CA VAL A 70 2.04 5.91 0.80
C VAL A 70 2.38 4.51 1.27
N ILE A 71 1.76 3.50 0.66
CA ILE A 71 1.77 2.13 1.17
C ILE A 71 2.49 1.21 0.19
N ARG A 72 3.56 0.56 0.67
CA ARG A 72 4.15 -0.58 -0.01
C ARG A 72 3.54 -1.86 0.52
N VAL A 73 2.94 -2.67 -0.35
CA VAL A 73 2.45 -4.00 0.01
C VAL A 73 3.56 -5.02 -0.23
N VAL A 74 3.86 -5.82 0.79
CA VAL A 74 4.78 -6.95 0.69
C VAL A 74 3.95 -8.24 0.66
N SER A 75 4.10 -8.99 -0.43
CA SER A 75 3.46 -10.27 -0.66
C SER A 75 4.52 -11.36 -0.81
N HIS A 76 4.15 -12.64 -0.61
CA HIS A 76 5.06 -13.77 -0.82
C HIS A 76 5.24 -14.19 -2.30
N ARG A 77 4.65 -13.43 -3.23
CA ARG A 77 4.61 -13.72 -4.66
C ARG A 77 5.28 -12.60 -5.46
#